data_AF-A0A6N4XTM0-F1
#
_entry.id   AF-A0A6N4XTM0-F1
#
_cell.length_a   1.000
_cell.length_b   1.000
_cell.length_c   1.000
_cell.angle_alpha   90.00
_cell.angle_beta   90.00
_cell.angle_gamma   90.00
#
_symmetry.space_group_name_H-M   'P 1'
#
loop_
_entity.id
_entity.type
_entity.pdbx_description
1 polymer ?
#
loop_
_entity_poly.entity_id
_entity_poly.type
_entity_poly.pdbx_seq_one_letter_code
_entity_poly.pdbx_strand_id
1 'polypeptide(L)'
;MRVRFIKIEDPEKIKYKINWQISYDRFPLTIDQEYTVYAIEYTEESRVNFFILDESGNTYPQNYPSEFFQITDSKMSKYWEGFTGKENYPTEPLFPNLITFKEWKNNKYFEEEMMDNIGNANIIFKKYQNLINNEFPDSQLKNAISMDKNWVMCPNCDNAWQTDNINGIIECPKCHIKQNNPHYI
;
A
#
# COMPACT_ATOMS: atom_id res chain seq x y z
N MET A 1 3.31 -3.90 -2.15
CA MET A 1 3.30 -4.86 -1.02
C MET A 1 1.91 -4.88 -0.41
N ARG A 2 1.43 -6.08 -0.06
CA ARG A 2 0.15 -6.29 0.62
C ARG A 2 0.31 -7.16 1.84
N VAL A 3 -0.49 -6.88 2.84
CA VAL A 3 -0.44 -7.53 4.15
C VAL A 3 -1.84 -7.85 4.63
N ARG A 4 -2.02 -9.00 5.26
CA ARG A 4 -3.28 -9.43 5.87
C ARG A 4 -3.20 -9.25 7.37
N PHE A 5 -4.17 -8.58 7.96
CA PHE A 5 -4.26 -8.46 9.43
C PHE A 5 -4.65 -9.81 10.03
N ILE A 6 -3.87 -10.32 10.98
CA ILE A 6 -4.06 -11.65 11.55
C ILE A 6 -4.47 -11.59 13.01
N LYS A 7 -5.19 -12.63 13.45
CA LYS A 7 -5.48 -12.85 14.87
C LYS A 7 -4.20 -13.25 15.61
N ILE A 8 -3.92 -12.58 16.73
CA ILE A 8 -2.81 -12.93 17.63
C ILE A 8 -3.37 -13.36 18.99
N GLU A 9 -2.80 -14.42 19.57
CA GLU A 9 -3.23 -14.96 20.86
C GLU A 9 -2.87 -14.03 22.04
N ASP A 10 -1.63 -13.52 22.06
CA ASP A 10 -1.10 -12.66 23.13
C ASP A 10 -0.59 -11.31 22.58
N PRO A 11 -1.47 -10.42 22.07
CA PRO A 11 -1.05 -9.17 21.45
C PRO A 11 -0.31 -8.22 22.42
N GLU A 12 -0.57 -8.33 23.72
CA GLU A 12 0.10 -7.52 24.76
C GLU A 12 1.59 -7.85 24.92
N LYS A 13 2.05 -9.02 24.46
CA LYS A 13 3.47 -9.39 24.46
C LYS A 13 4.25 -8.69 23.34
N ILE A 14 3.55 -8.17 22.32
CA ILE A 14 4.18 -7.39 21.26
C ILE A 14 4.49 -6.01 21.84
N LYS A 15 5.78 -5.70 21.97
CA LYS A 15 6.24 -4.39 22.43
C LYS A 15 6.04 -3.36 21.33
N TYR A 16 4.84 -2.81 21.23
CA TYR A 16 4.53 -1.75 20.28
C TYR A 16 4.40 -0.39 20.95
N LYS A 17 4.89 0.64 20.27
CA LYS A 17 4.67 2.03 20.60
C LYS A 17 3.88 2.61 19.43
N ILE A 18 2.59 2.31 19.35
CA ILE A 18 1.71 3.02 18.42
C ILE A 18 1.51 4.40 19.04
N ASN A 19 1.56 5.47 18.23
CA ASN A 19 1.34 6.84 18.69
C ASN A 19 -0.03 7.01 19.38
N TRP A 20 -0.95 6.09 19.09
CA TRP A 20 -2.27 5.95 19.66
C TRP A 20 -2.26 4.75 20.62
N GLN A 21 -2.45 5.00 21.92
CA GLN A 21 -2.53 3.99 22.99
C GLN A 21 -3.81 3.14 22.91
N ILE A 22 -4.18 2.68 21.71
CA ILE A 22 -5.30 1.80 21.46
C ILE A 22 -4.85 0.35 21.66
N SER A 23 -5.70 -0.42 22.31
CA SER A 23 -5.49 -1.84 22.52
C SER A 23 -5.80 -2.59 21.21
N TYR A 24 -5.16 -3.74 21.01
CA TYR A 24 -5.29 -4.55 19.78
C TYR A 24 -6.74 -4.82 19.37
N ASP A 25 -7.63 -5.08 20.33
CA ASP A 25 -9.06 -5.29 20.14
C ASP A 25 -9.83 -4.05 19.63
N ARG A 26 -9.21 -2.87 19.69
CA ARG A 26 -9.75 -1.60 19.22
C ARG A 26 -9.05 -1.06 17.98
N PHE A 27 -8.15 -1.84 17.37
CA PHE A 27 -7.60 -1.45 16.08
C PHE A 27 -8.74 -1.35 15.06
N PRO A 28 -8.79 -0.28 14.26
CA PRO A 28 -9.75 -0.14 13.16
C PRO A 28 -9.34 -1.03 11.96
N LEU A 29 -9.10 -2.31 12.23
CA LEU A 29 -8.66 -3.33 11.28
C LEU A 29 -9.52 -4.57 11.41
N THR A 30 -9.92 -5.13 10.28
CA THR A 30 -10.71 -6.37 10.20
C THR A 30 -9.79 -7.57 10.05
N ILE A 31 -9.97 -8.59 10.90
CA ILE A 31 -9.20 -9.85 10.81
C ILE A 31 -9.40 -10.48 9.42
N ASP A 32 -8.32 -11.02 8.86
CA ASP A 32 -8.23 -11.62 7.52
C ASP A 32 -8.41 -10.63 6.34
N GLN A 33 -8.65 -9.35 6.61
CA GLN A 33 -8.65 -8.31 5.60
C GLN A 33 -7.23 -8.03 5.11
N GLU A 34 -7.08 -7.85 3.80
CA GLU A 34 -5.85 -7.44 3.15
C GLU A 34 -5.79 -5.92 3.00
N TYR A 35 -4.61 -5.35 3.27
CA TYR A 35 -4.30 -3.93 3.20
C TYR A 35 -3.08 -3.69 2.30
N THR A 36 -3.12 -2.58 1.57
CA THR A 36 -1.95 -2.07 0.84
C THR A 36 -1.02 -1.35 1.80
N VAL A 37 0.25 -1.74 1.82
CA VAL A 37 1.30 -1.00 2.53
C VAL A 37 1.74 0.18 1.67
N TYR A 38 1.86 1.37 2.27
CA TYR A 38 2.31 2.61 1.62
C TYR A 38 3.71 3.04 2.03
N ALA A 39 4.15 2.67 3.23
CA ALA A 39 5.52 2.86 3.71
C ALA A 39 5.91 1.77 4.72
N ILE A 40 7.22 1.55 4.85
CA ILE A 40 7.81 0.69 5.88
C ILE A 40 8.80 1.53 6.69
N GLU A 41 8.66 1.52 8.00
CA GLU A 41 9.58 2.19 8.91
C GLU A 41 10.36 1.16 9.73
N TYR A 42 11.67 1.39 9.84
CA TYR A 42 12.53 0.70 10.78
C TYR A 42 12.80 1.64 11.96
N THR A 43 12.32 1.26 13.14
CA THR A 43 12.50 2.02 14.39
C THR A 43 13.79 1.62 15.10
N GLU A 44 14.40 2.54 15.86
CA GLU A 44 15.70 2.34 16.55
C GLU A 44 15.80 1.03 17.38
N GLU A 45 14.67 0.51 17.86
CA GLU A 45 14.57 -0.77 18.55
C GLU A 45 14.56 -1.99 17.61
N SER A 46 14.96 -1.82 16.34
CA SER A 46 14.90 -2.83 15.27
C SER A 46 13.49 -3.37 15.00
N ARG A 47 12.45 -2.57 15.29
CA ARG A 47 11.06 -2.93 14.93
C ARG A 47 10.68 -2.41 13.57
N VAL A 48 9.73 -3.09 12.96
CA VAL A 48 9.24 -2.83 11.62
C VAL A 48 7.78 -2.42 11.71
N ASN A 49 7.45 -1.23 11.20
CA ASN A 49 6.08 -0.76 11.11
C ASN A 49 5.63 -0.70 9.65
N PHE A 50 4.38 -1.08 9.40
CA PHE A 50 3.71 -0.87 8.12
C PHE A 50 2.76 0.31 8.22
N PHE A 51 2.87 1.23 7.27
CA PHE A 51 1.90 2.30 7.09
C PHE A 51 0.80 1.83 6.14
N ILE A 52 -0.42 1.74 6.64
CA ILE A 52 -1.61 1.31 5.88
C ILE A 52 -2.76 2.30 6.08
N LEU A 53 -3.69 2.34 5.13
CA LEU A 53 -4.98 2.98 5.39
C LEU A 53 -5.89 1.96 6.06
N ASP A 54 -6.22 2.22 7.31
CA ASP A 54 -7.13 1.41 8.10
C ASP A 54 -8.60 1.80 7.87
N GLU A 55 -9.52 1.21 8.62
CA GLU A 55 -10.96 1.42 8.47
C GLU A 55 -11.48 2.58 9.33
N SER A 56 -10.60 3.41 9.91
CA SER A 56 -11.02 4.54 10.76
C SER A 56 -11.59 5.72 9.96
N GLY A 57 -11.48 5.68 8.63
CA GLY A 57 -11.90 6.77 7.73
C GLY A 57 -10.85 7.88 7.53
N ASN A 58 -9.62 7.70 8.05
CA ASN A 58 -8.52 8.63 7.81
C ASN A 58 -8.12 8.66 6.33
N THR A 59 -7.69 9.83 5.84
CA THR A 59 -7.19 10.00 4.46
C THR A 59 -5.70 9.77 4.31
N TYR A 60 -4.99 9.54 5.40
CA TYR A 60 -3.56 9.31 5.49
C TYR A 60 -3.29 8.02 6.25
N PRO A 61 -2.18 7.32 5.96
CA PRO A 61 -1.93 6.00 6.50
C PRO A 61 -1.46 6.08 7.96
N GLN A 62 -1.84 5.08 8.75
CA GLN A 62 -1.41 4.89 10.14
C GLN A 62 -0.37 3.77 10.21
N ASN A 63 0.57 3.88 11.15
CA ASN A 63 1.60 2.88 11.34
C ASN A 63 1.16 1.79 12.34
N TYR A 64 1.30 0.54 11.93
CA TYR A 64 1.05 -0.63 12.76
C TYR A 64 2.28 -1.54 12.77
N PRO A 65 2.61 -2.18 13.90
CA PRO A 65 3.68 -3.17 13.97
C PRO A 65 3.47 -4.31 12.96
N SER A 66 4.53 -4.67 12.26
CA SER A 66 4.51 -5.72 11.24
C SER A 66 4.04 -7.08 11.77
N GLU A 67 4.27 -7.34 13.06
CA GLU A 67 3.94 -8.57 13.77
C GLU A 67 2.44 -8.87 13.74
N PHE A 68 1.60 -7.84 13.58
CA PHE A 68 0.15 -7.98 13.44
C PHE A 68 -0.32 -8.45 12.07
N PHE A 69 0.60 -8.69 11.14
CA PHE A 69 0.26 -9.00 9.76
C PHE A 69 1.01 -10.19 9.19
N GLN A 70 0.35 -10.89 8.27
CA GLN A 70 0.97 -11.82 7.35
C GLN A 70 1.21 -11.12 6.00
N ILE A 71 2.43 -11.19 5.45
CA ILE A 71 2.69 -10.67 4.09
C ILE A 71 2.00 -11.60 3.07
N THR A 72 1.12 -11.03 2.25
CA THR A 72 0.39 -11.76 1.19
C THR A 72 0.94 -11.46 -0.21
N ASP A 73 1.54 -10.28 -0.41
CA ASP A 73 2.31 -9.93 -1.60
C ASP A 73 3.54 -9.10 -1.17
N SER A 74 4.74 -9.63 -1.40
CA SER A 74 6.00 -9.01 -1.01
C SER A 74 6.59 -8.05 -2.05
N LYS A 75 5.93 -7.84 -3.22
CA LYS A 75 6.47 -6.95 -4.26
C LYS A 75 6.59 -5.52 -3.75
N MET A 76 7.79 -4.95 -3.89
CA MET A 76 8.08 -3.56 -3.54
C MET A 76 7.61 -2.63 -4.67
N SER A 77 7.02 -1.49 -4.32
CA SER A 77 6.60 -0.53 -5.34
C SER A 77 7.81 0.11 -6.03
N LYS A 78 7.74 0.30 -7.36
CA LYS A 78 8.73 1.08 -8.12
C LYS A 78 8.78 2.55 -7.71
N TYR A 79 7.76 3.02 -6.98
CA TYR A 79 7.69 4.37 -6.45
C TYR A 79 8.37 4.52 -5.09
N TRP A 80 8.75 3.41 -4.45
CA TRP A 80 9.46 3.43 -3.18
C TRP A 80 10.95 3.66 -3.37
N GLU A 81 11.56 4.33 -2.40
CA GLU A 81 12.99 4.55 -2.25
C GLU A 81 13.43 4.08 -0.86
N GLY A 82 14.74 3.95 -0.63
CA GLY A 82 15.27 3.61 0.70
C GLY A 82 15.54 2.12 0.91
N PHE A 83 15.33 1.30 -0.13
CA PHE A 83 15.79 -0.08 -0.18
C PHE A 83 16.97 -0.20 -1.16
N THR A 84 18.02 -0.91 -0.76
CA THR A 84 19.24 -1.14 -1.57
C THR A 84 19.24 -2.52 -2.25
N GLY A 85 18.26 -3.37 -1.96
CA GLY A 85 18.10 -4.68 -2.57
C GLY A 85 17.46 -4.59 -3.96
N LYS A 86 17.99 -5.33 -4.94
CA LYS A 86 17.35 -5.40 -6.26
C LYS A 86 16.01 -6.14 -6.23
N GLU A 87 15.72 -7.04 -5.28
CA GLU A 87 14.41 -7.69 -5.16
C GLU A 87 13.99 -8.13 -3.73
N ASN A 88 14.73 -7.82 -2.65
CA ASN A 88 14.36 -8.25 -1.29
C ASN A 88 14.69 -7.25 -0.18
N TYR A 89 13.94 -7.38 0.92
CA TYR A 89 13.99 -6.63 2.19
C TYR A 89 15.44 -6.46 2.73
N PRO A 90 15.88 -5.22 3.06
CA PRO A 90 17.27 -4.98 3.49
C PRO A 90 17.56 -5.55 4.89
N THR A 91 18.76 -6.12 5.06
CA THR A 91 19.23 -6.83 6.26
C THR A 91 19.98 -5.95 7.28
N GLU A 92 20.20 -4.66 7.02
CA GLU A 92 20.92 -3.76 7.94
C GLU A 92 20.17 -2.42 8.14
N PRO A 93 19.88 -2.00 9.39
CA PRO A 93 19.15 -0.77 9.66
C PRO A 93 20.08 0.47 9.68
N LEU A 94 19.78 1.44 8.83
CA LEU A 94 20.08 2.86 9.06
C LEU A 94 18.86 3.48 9.76
N PHE A 95 19.03 4.39 10.71
CA PHE A 95 17.91 4.89 11.52
C PHE A 95 17.56 6.37 11.28
N PRO A 96 16.25 6.71 11.24
CA PRO A 96 15.14 5.84 10.80
C PRO A 96 15.18 5.69 9.26
N ASN A 97 15.34 4.45 8.77
CA ASN A 97 15.21 4.17 7.34
C ASN A 97 13.73 4.02 7.02
N LEU A 98 13.16 5.04 6.38
CA LEU A 98 11.80 5.03 5.86
C LEU A 98 11.84 4.58 4.40
N ILE A 99 11.19 3.45 4.11
CA ILE A 99 10.97 2.97 2.75
C ILE A 99 9.62 3.48 2.28
N THR A 100 9.63 4.48 1.41
CA THR A 100 8.44 5.15 0.87
C THR A 100 8.80 5.96 -0.37
N PHE A 101 7.85 6.71 -0.94
CA PHE A 101 8.11 7.60 -2.06
C PHE A 101 8.94 8.84 -1.68
N LYS A 102 9.65 9.39 -2.67
CA LYS A 102 10.67 10.43 -2.48
C LYS A 102 10.22 11.64 -1.66
N GLU A 103 8.99 12.12 -1.81
CA GLU A 103 8.52 13.33 -1.12
C GLU A 103 8.38 13.09 0.39
N TRP A 104 7.83 11.94 0.78
CA TRP A 104 7.73 11.58 2.20
C TRP A 104 9.12 11.24 2.76
N LYS A 105 9.93 10.47 2.03
CA LYS A 105 11.28 10.13 2.48
C LYS A 105 12.17 11.34 2.76
N ASN A 106 12.05 12.41 1.96
CA ASN A 106 12.86 13.62 2.07
C ASN A 106 12.21 14.72 2.92
N ASN A 107 11.02 14.50 3.47
CA ASN A 107 10.36 15.44 4.38
C ASN A 107 10.01 14.75 5.70
N LYS A 108 10.81 15.03 6.73
CA LYS A 108 10.59 14.50 8.09
C LYS A 108 9.27 14.94 8.73
N TYR A 109 8.60 15.97 8.19
CA TYR A 109 7.31 16.48 8.69
C TYR A 109 6.12 16.02 7.84
N PHE A 110 6.34 15.13 6.85
CA PHE A 110 5.30 14.78 5.88
C PHE A 110 4.08 14.13 6.52
N GLU A 111 4.28 13.34 7.58
CA GLU A 111 3.19 12.71 8.33
C GLU A 111 2.36 13.74 9.09
N GLU A 112 3.00 14.64 9.83
CA GLU A 112 2.31 15.73 10.53
C GLU A 112 1.60 16.64 9.53
N GLU A 113 2.21 16.95 8.39
CA GLU A 113 1.58 17.73 7.33
C GLU A 113 0.33 17.03 6.74
N MET A 114 0.33 15.71 6.60
CA MET A 114 -0.87 14.95 6.21
C MET A 114 -1.95 15.03 7.29
N MET A 115 -1.56 14.80 8.56
CA MET A 115 -2.46 14.82 9.73
C MET A 115 -3.14 16.17 9.92
N ASP A 116 -2.36 17.25 9.85
CA ASP A 116 -2.82 18.63 10.04
C ASP A 116 -3.38 19.25 8.75
N ASN A 117 -3.39 18.49 7.65
CA ASN A 117 -3.79 18.93 6.33
C ASN A 117 -3.10 20.23 5.87
N ILE A 118 -1.78 20.27 6.06
CA ILE A 118 -0.92 21.40 5.73
C ILE A 118 -0.26 21.18 4.37
N GLY A 119 -0.22 22.26 3.57
CA GLY A 119 0.48 22.26 2.29
C GLY A 119 -0.11 21.25 1.29
N ASN A 120 0.76 20.49 0.62
CA ASN A 120 0.37 19.57 -0.44
C ASN A 120 0.51 18.09 -0.05
N ALA A 121 0.81 17.77 1.21
CA ALA A 121 1.13 16.41 1.63
C ALA A 121 0.01 15.40 1.29
N ASN A 122 -1.25 15.73 1.60
CA ASN A 122 -2.41 14.89 1.22
C ASN A 122 -2.59 14.73 -0.29
N ILE A 123 -2.31 15.77 -1.10
CA ILE A 123 -2.40 15.71 -2.56
C ILE A 123 -1.31 14.77 -3.12
N ILE A 124 -0.09 14.91 -2.61
CA ILE A 124 1.05 14.08 -2.98
C ILE A 124 0.79 12.62 -2.58
N PHE A 125 0.35 12.38 -1.34
CA PHE A 125 -0.01 11.04 -0.89
C PHE A 125 -1.12 10.44 -1.76
N LYS A 126 -2.19 11.19 -2.06
CA LYS A 126 -3.28 10.68 -2.91
C LYS A 126 -2.81 10.25 -4.30
N LYS A 127 -1.87 11.00 -4.88
CA LYS A 127 -1.22 10.63 -6.15
C LYS A 127 -0.48 9.31 -6.00
N TYR A 128 0.40 9.16 -5.01
CA TYR A 128 1.15 7.92 -4.79
C TYR A 128 0.27 6.74 -4.40
N GLN A 129 -0.77 6.97 -3.61
CA GLN A 129 -1.78 5.97 -3.28
C GLN A 129 -2.39 5.38 -4.55
N ASN A 130 -2.80 6.22 -5.51
CA ASN A 130 -3.37 5.74 -6.77
C ASN A 130 -2.35 4.97 -7.60
N LEU A 131 -1.11 5.46 -7.68
CA LEU A 131 -0.03 4.79 -8.40
C LEU A 131 0.30 3.42 -7.81
N ILE A 132 0.47 3.32 -6.49
CA ILE A 132 0.81 2.08 -5.78
C ILE A 132 -0.36 1.08 -5.84
N ASN A 133 -1.60 1.54 -5.62
CA ASN A 133 -2.77 0.66 -5.60
C ASN A 133 -3.02 -0.03 -6.95
N ASN A 134 -2.63 0.59 -8.06
CA ASN A 134 -2.88 0.04 -9.40
C ASN A 134 -1.63 -0.59 -10.03
N GLU A 135 -0.50 -0.62 -9.31
CA GLU A 135 0.78 -1.04 -9.86
C GLU A 135 0.82 -2.53 -10.22
N PHE A 136 0.27 -3.38 -9.37
CA PHE A 136 0.30 -4.84 -9.53
C PHE A 136 -1.11 -5.42 -9.68
N PRO A 137 -1.29 -6.51 -10.45
CA PRO A 137 -2.57 -7.21 -10.52
C PRO A 137 -3.04 -7.69 -9.15
N ASP A 138 -4.36 -7.68 -8.96
CA ASP A 138 -5.03 -8.07 -7.73
C ASP A 138 -5.80 -9.37 -7.95
N SER A 139 -5.50 -10.40 -7.14
CA SER A 139 -6.17 -11.70 -7.21
C SER A 139 -7.69 -11.64 -7.03
N GLN A 140 -8.22 -10.58 -6.40
CA GLN A 140 -9.65 -10.38 -6.18
C GLN A 140 -10.36 -9.74 -7.38
N LEU A 141 -9.63 -9.17 -8.33
CA LEU A 141 -10.19 -8.52 -9.51
C LEU A 141 -10.28 -9.48 -10.70
N LYS A 142 -11.33 -9.30 -11.51
CA LYS A 142 -11.44 -9.97 -12.80
C LYS A 142 -10.45 -9.33 -13.79
N ASN A 143 -9.92 -10.15 -14.71
CA ASN A 143 -9.14 -9.64 -15.83
C ASN A 143 -10.05 -8.94 -16.84
N ALA A 144 -9.57 -7.84 -17.43
CA ALA A 144 -10.15 -7.34 -18.67
C ALA A 144 -9.89 -8.35 -19.80
N ILE A 145 -10.76 -8.38 -20.80
CA ILE A 145 -10.60 -9.28 -21.94
C ILE A 145 -9.54 -8.69 -22.87
N SER A 146 -8.45 -9.41 -23.07
CA SER A 146 -7.39 -9.02 -24.00
C SER A 146 -7.89 -9.06 -25.45
N MET A 147 -7.55 -8.02 -26.21
CA MET A 147 -7.80 -7.92 -27.65
C MET A 147 -6.48 -7.66 -28.38
N ASP A 148 -6.53 -7.47 -29.71
CA ASP A 148 -5.35 -7.19 -30.50
C ASP A 148 -4.56 -5.96 -29.99
N LYS A 149 -3.25 -6.15 -29.84
CA LYS A 149 -2.28 -5.13 -29.37
C LYS A 149 -2.59 -4.67 -27.94
N ASN A 150 -2.80 -3.38 -27.75
CA ASN A 150 -2.97 -2.71 -26.47
C ASN A 150 -4.46 -2.46 -26.15
N TRP A 151 -5.37 -3.13 -26.87
CA TRP A 151 -6.80 -3.01 -26.63
C TRP A 151 -7.25 -4.03 -25.61
N VAL A 152 -8.21 -3.61 -24.79
CA VAL A 152 -8.93 -4.45 -23.86
C VAL A 152 -10.41 -4.16 -23.93
N MET A 153 -11.23 -5.13 -23.51
CA MET A 153 -12.67 -4.99 -23.39
C MET A 153 -13.11 -5.28 -21.95
N CYS A 154 -14.04 -4.47 -21.45
CA CYS A 154 -14.60 -4.65 -20.12
C CYS A 154 -15.56 -5.84 -20.14
N PRO A 155 -15.38 -6.88 -19.32
CA PRO A 155 -16.28 -8.02 -19.26
C PRO A 155 -17.63 -7.69 -18.59
N ASN A 156 -17.81 -6.45 -18.11
CA ASN A 156 -19.06 -6.01 -17.48
C ASN A 156 -19.96 -5.16 -18.41
N CYS A 157 -19.40 -4.36 -19.31
CA CYS A 157 -20.19 -3.43 -20.13
C CYS A 157 -19.78 -3.38 -21.61
N ASP A 158 -18.91 -4.30 -22.02
CA ASP A 158 -18.38 -4.50 -23.37
C ASP A 158 -17.71 -3.26 -23.99
N ASN A 159 -17.39 -2.26 -23.17
CA ASN A 159 -16.64 -1.11 -23.63
C ASN A 159 -15.21 -1.54 -23.95
N ALA A 160 -14.74 -1.24 -25.15
CA ALA A 160 -13.35 -1.43 -25.54
C ALA A 160 -12.56 -0.12 -25.42
N TRP A 161 -11.33 -0.19 -24.91
CA TRP A 161 -10.42 0.96 -24.84
C TRP A 161 -8.96 0.51 -24.92
N GLN A 162 -8.06 1.47 -25.15
CA GLN A 162 -6.62 1.24 -25.16
C GLN A 162 -6.03 1.44 -23.77
N THR A 163 -5.05 0.62 -23.43
CA THR A 163 -4.31 0.65 -22.18
C THR A 163 -2.81 0.49 -22.44
N ASP A 164 -1.99 1.01 -21.54
CA ASP A 164 -0.56 0.68 -21.52
C ASP A 164 -0.33 -0.67 -20.79
N ASN A 165 0.93 -1.07 -20.67
CA ASN A 165 1.37 -2.24 -19.91
C ASN A 165 1.98 -1.85 -18.55
N ILE A 166 1.80 -0.60 -18.10
CA ILE A 166 2.53 -0.03 -16.96
C ILE A 166 1.86 -0.40 -15.64
N ASN A 167 0.53 -0.43 -15.61
CA ASN A 167 -0.26 -0.69 -14.42
C ASN A 167 -0.89 -2.09 -14.47
N GLY A 168 -0.75 -2.84 -13.38
CA GLY A 168 -1.39 -4.15 -13.20
C GLY A 168 -2.91 -4.08 -13.05
N ILE A 169 -3.45 -2.92 -12.67
CA ILE A 169 -4.89 -2.67 -12.58
C ILE A 169 -5.27 -1.50 -13.48
N ILE A 170 -6.35 -1.67 -14.22
CA ILE A 170 -6.95 -0.67 -15.10
C ILE A 170 -8.42 -0.45 -14.73
N GLU A 171 -8.92 0.73 -15.04
CA GLU A 171 -10.31 1.10 -14.79
C GLU A 171 -11.06 1.29 -16.12
N CYS A 172 -12.24 0.70 -16.24
CA CYS A 172 -13.06 0.90 -17.42
C CYS A 172 -13.55 2.36 -17.52
N PRO A 173 -13.31 3.09 -18.62
CA PRO A 173 -13.69 4.50 -18.73
C PRO A 173 -15.20 4.74 -18.82
N LYS A 174 -15.99 3.67 -19.08
CA LYS A 174 -17.46 3.76 -19.19
C LYS A 174 -18.19 3.43 -17.88
N CYS A 175 -17.74 2.38 -17.17
CA CYS A 175 -18.44 1.89 -15.98
C CYS A 175 -17.62 1.98 -14.69
N HIS A 176 -16.38 2.49 -14.75
CA HIS A 176 -15.51 2.73 -13.61
C HIS A 176 -15.15 1.49 -12.78
N ILE A 177 -15.40 0.29 -13.31
CA ILE A 177 -15.01 -0.96 -12.66
C ILE A 177 -13.53 -1.23 -12.91
N LYS A 178 -12.80 -1.43 -11.79
CA LYS A 178 -11.40 -1.85 -11.77
C LYS A 178 -11.26 -3.32 -12.15
N GLN A 179 -10.24 -3.61 -12.94
CA GLN A 179 -9.94 -4.92 -13.50
C GLN A 179 -8.43 -5.09 -13.61
N ASN A 180 -7.95 -6.33 -13.58
CA ASN A 180 -6.56 -6.61 -13.89
C ASN A 180 -6.28 -6.36 -15.37
N ASN A 181 -5.15 -5.73 -15.64
CA ASN A 181 -4.66 -5.46 -16.97
C ASN A 181 -4.03 -6.73 -17.55
N PRO A 182 -4.60 -7.33 -18.61
CA PRO A 182 -4.06 -8.55 -19.20
C PRO A 182 -2.72 -8.32 -19.92
N HIS A 183 -2.34 -7.06 -20.16
CA HIS A 183 -1.10 -6.68 -20.85
C HIS A 183 0.03 -6.28 -19.89
N TYR A 184 -0.19 -6.39 -18.57
CA TYR A 184 0.86 -6.11 -17.57
C TYR A 184 1.99 -7.15 -17.67
N ILE A 185 3.25 -6.68 -17.68
CA ILE A 185 4.48 -7.48 -17.78
C ILE A 185 5.39 -7.16 -16.61
#